data_AF-A0AAV6BIU3-F1
#
_entry.id   AF-A0AAV6BIU3-F1
#
_cell.length_a   1.000
_cell.length_b   1.000
_cell.length_c   1.000
_cell.angle_alpha   90.00
_cell.angle_beta   90.00
_cell.angle_gamma   90.00
#
_symmetry.space_group_name_H-M   'P 1'
#
loop_
_entity.id
_entity.type
_entity.pdbx_description
1 polymer ?
#
loop_
_entity_poly.entity_id
_entity_poly.type
_entity_poly.pdbx_seq_one_letter_code
_entity_poly.pdbx_strand_id
1 'polypeptide(L)'
;GQYDPADFWEPIKASVRDGYILEANRFYILVSKERIRVPPEFAAEMVVYDAGAGEIRTHYAGFFDPGFGFGDGSVLGTKVVMEVRAREVPFMVYDGQTSFKVWFERLRGRPDRVYGVGLTSSYQHQTLSLSKQFRR
;
A
#
# COMPACT_ATOMS: atom_id res chain seq x y z
N GLY A 1 3.73 -3.43 -18.91
CA GLY A 1 2.95 -4.68 -18.87
C GLY A 1 2.31 -4.96 -20.21
N GLN A 2 1.54 -6.05 -20.29
CA GLN A 2 0.87 -6.52 -21.51
C GLN A 2 -0.60 -6.13 -21.59
N TYR A 3 -1.25 -5.87 -20.44
CA TYR A 3 -2.68 -5.57 -20.34
C TYR A 3 -2.96 -4.06 -20.27
N ASP A 4 -4.06 -3.61 -20.87
CA ASP A 4 -4.57 -2.25 -20.68
C ASP A 4 -5.29 -2.15 -19.32
N PRO A 5 -4.92 -1.22 -18.43
CA PRO A 5 -5.66 -0.97 -17.19
C PRO A 5 -7.18 -0.81 -17.38
N ALA A 6 -7.63 -0.15 -18.45
CA ALA A 6 -9.03 0.18 -18.65
C ALA A 6 -9.92 -1.05 -18.88
N ASP A 7 -9.33 -2.18 -19.30
CA ASP A 7 -10.04 -3.44 -19.48
C ASP A 7 -10.35 -4.15 -18.15
N PHE A 8 -9.66 -3.77 -17.06
CA PHE A 8 -9.71 -4.49 -15.77
C PHE A 8 -10.06 -3.60 -14.57
N TRP A 9 -9.84 -2.29 -14.69
CA TRP A 9 -9.97 -1.35 -13.57
C TRP A 9 -10.83 -0.14 -13.95
N GLU A 10 -11.73 0.20 -13.04
CA GLU A 10 -12.48 1.45 -13.11
C GLU A 10 -11.80 2.51 -12.21
N PRO A 11 -11.37 3.66 -12.76
CA PRO A 11 -10.74 4.70 -11.95
C PRO A 11 -11.75 5.42 -11.07
N ILE A 12 -11.44 5.50 -9.78
CA ILE A 12 -12.27 6.24 -8.82
C ILE A 12 -11.86 7.72 -8.86
N LYS A 13 -12.80 8.57 -9.26
CA LYS A 13 -12.61 10.02 -9.22
C LYS A 13 -12.85 10.53 -7.80
N ALA A 14 -12.01 11.44 -7.34
CA ALA A 14 -12.20 12.11 -6.06
C ALA A 14 -13.58 12.78 -6.04
N SER A 15 -14.37 12.48 -5.01
CA SER A 15 -15.65 13.12 -4.76
C SER A 15 -15.43 14.49 -4.12
N VAL A 16 -16.36 15.43 -4.31
CA VAL A 16 -16.36 16.74 -3.62
C VAL A 16 -16.52 16.58 -2.10
N ARG A 17 -17.04 15.43 -1.66
CA ARG A 17 -17.11 15.02 -0.26
C ARG A 17 -15.86 14.23 0.11
N ASP A 18 -15.32 14.44 1.31
CA ASP A 18 -14.11 13.79 1.86
C ASP A 18 -14.29 12.29 2.19
N GLY A 19 -15.11 11.58 1.43
CA GLY A 19 -15.35 10.15 1.62
C GLY A 19 -15.86 9.44 0.39
N TYR A 20 -15.77 8.11 0.42
CA TYR A 20 -16.17 7.21 -0.65
C TYR A 20 -16.82 5.95 -0.07
N ILE A 21 -17.89 5.47 -0.68
CA ILE A 21 -18.57 4.24 -0.27
C ILE A 21 -17.95 3.07 -1.02
N LEU A 22 -17.31 2.17 -0.29
CA LEU A 22 -16.86 0.88 -0.81
C LEU A 22 -18.08 -0.05 -0.90
N GLU A 23 -18.43 -0.46 -2.11
CA GLU A 23 -19.49 -1.44 -2.34
C GLU A 23 -19.09 -2.82 -1.80
N ALA A 24 -20.06 -3.51 -1.20
CA ALA A 24 -19.87 -4.89 -0.76
C ALA A 24 -19.44 -5.80 -1.92
N ASN A 25 -18.54 -6.74 -1.63
CA ASN A 25 -17.96 -7.70 -2.56
C ASN A 25 -17.16 -7.10 -3.74
N ARG A 26 -16.84 -5.80 -3.71
CA ARG A 26 -15.90 -5.19 -4.67
C ARG A 26 -14.48 -5.11 -4.12
N PHE A 27 -13.53 -4.98 -5.04
CA PHE A 27 -12.10 -4.87 -4.74
C PHE A 27 -11.57 -3.52 -5.19
N TYR A 28 -10.86 -2.87 -4.27
CA TYR A 28 -10.37 -1.51 -4.40
C TYR A 28 -8.86 -1.48 -4.21
N ILE A 29 -8.18 -0.67 -5.00
CA ILE A 29 -6.78 -0.33 -4.77
C ILE A 29 -6.76 1.10 -4.24
N LEU A 30 -6.40 1.26 -2.98
CA LEU A 30 -6.25 2.53 -2.30
C LEU A 30 -4.78 2.78 -1.99
N VAL A 31 -4.45 4.00 -1.57
CA VAL A 31 -3.08 4.37 -1.22
C VAL A 31 -3.07 5.18 0.07
N SER A 32 -2.07 4.95 0.94
CA SER A 32 -1.93 5.69 2.19
C SER A 32 -1.72 7.19 1.95
N LYS A 33 -2.10 8.00 2.93
CA LYS A 33 -1.79 9.43 2.96
C LYS A 33 -0.32 9.63 3.30
N GLU A 34 0.13 8.91 4.32
CA GLU A 34 1.49 8.88 4.85
C GLU A 34 2.45 8.14 3.93
N ARG A 35 3.73 8.45 4.06
CA ARG A 35 4.85 7.75 3.43
C ARG A 35 5.64 7.03 4.51
N ILE A 36 6.10 5.81 4.22
CA ILE A 36 6.95 5.04 5.12
C ILE A 36 8.36 4.92 4.58
N ARG A 37 9.33 4.81 5.50
CA ARG A 37 10.74 4.53 5.23
C ARG A 37 11.17 3.40 6.13
N VAL A 38 11.61 2.30 5.54
CA VAL A 38 12.09 1.12 6.27
C VAL A 38 13.62 1.11 6.25
N PRO A 39 14.30 1.44 7.36
CA PRO A 39 15.75 1.42 7.39
C PRO A 39 16.32 0.03 7.09
N PRO A 40 17.55 -0.09 6.57
CA PRO A 40 18.14 -1.38 6.18
C PRO A 40 18.26 -2.41 7.32
N GLU A 41 18.24 -1.97 8.57
CA GLU A 41 18.35 -2.82 9.76
C GLU A 41 16.99 -3.35 10.25
N PHE A 42 15.89 -3.01 9.57
CA PHE A 42 14.53 -3.38 9.94
C PHE A 42 13.78 -4.01 8.77
N ALA A 43 12.89 -4.94 9.08
CA ALA A 43 11.73 -5.22 8.23
C ALA A 43 10.51 -4.54 8.85
N ALA A 44 9.45 -4.37 8.06
CA ALA A 44 8.18 -3.91 8.61
C ALA A 44 7.01 -4.77 8.15
N GLU A 45 5.94 -4.82 8.95
CA GLU A 45 4.73 -5.55 8.64
C GLU A 45 3.50 -4.64 8.73
N MET A 46 2.63 -4.67 7.72
CA MET A 46 1.30 -4.07 7.79
C MET A 46 0.38 -4.99 8.59
N VAL A 47 -0.11 -4.49 9.73
CA VAL A 47 -1.07 -5.20 10.57
C VAL A 47 -2.40 -4.44 10.63
N VAL A 48 -3.49 -5.18 10.83
CA VAL A 48 -4.84 -4.61 10.90
C VAL A 48 -4.94 -3.66 12.10
N TYR A 49 -5.56 -2.48 11.88
CA TYR A 49 -5.71 -1.48 12.94
C TYR A 49 -6.67 -1.95 14.04
N ASP A 50 -7.84 -2.48 13.65
CA ASP A 50 -8.87 -3.02 14.54
C ASP A 50 -9.61 -4.20 13.86
N ALA A 51 -9.74 -5.32 14.58
CA ALA A 51 -10.44 -6.52 14.12
C ALA A 51 -11.97 -6.33 14.05
N GLY A 52 -12.53 -5.35 14.78
CA GLY A 52 -13.94 -4.99 14.74
C GLY A 52 -14.36 -4.29 13.45
N ALA A 53 -13.40 -3.73 12.70
CA ALA A 53 -13.61 -3.19 11.36
C ALA A 53 -13.70 -4.27 10.28
N GLY A 54 -14.04 -5.51 10.64
CA GLY A 54 -13.92 -6.76 9.87
C GLY A 54 -14.59 -6.78 8.49
N GLU A 55 -15.32 -5.73 8.13
CA GLU A 55 -15.82 -5.47 6.78
C GLU A 55 -14.72 -5.03 5.81
N ILE A 56 -13.68 -4.32 6.27
CA ILE A 56 -12.52 -3.90 5.49
C ILE A 56 -11.35 -4.83 5.78
N ARG A 57 -10.85 -5.50 4.74
CA ARG A 57 -9.57 -6.22 4.81
C ARG A 57 -8.56 -5.62 3.84
N THR A 58 -7.39 -5.25 4.34
CA THR A 58 -6.20 -4.96 3.54
C THR A 58 -5.57 -6.29 3.11
N HIS A 59 -5.97 -6.77 1.94
CA HIS A 59 -5.95 -8.21 1.67
C HIS A 59 -4.60 -8.76 1.18
N TYR A 60 -3.68 -7.98 0.61
CA TYR A 60 -2.38 -8.53 0.20
C TYR A 60 -1.24 -7.51 0.19
N ALA A 61 -0.42 -7.53 1.25
CA ALA A 61 1.04 -7.37 1.30
C ALA A 61 1.43 -7.15 2.77
N GLY A 62 1.77 -8.24 3.47
CA GLY A 62 2.10 -8.22 4.89
C GLY A 62 3.42 -7.51 5.17
N PHE A 63 4.47 -7.72 4.36
CA PHE A 63 5.81 -7.26 4.70
C PHE A 63 6.35 -6.16 3.77
N PHE A 64 7.11 -5.24 4.36
CA PHE A 64 7.95 -4.27 3.69
C PHE A 64 9.41 -4.66 3.90
N ASP A 65 10.12 -4.79 2.79
CA ASP A 65 11.53 -5.18 2.80
C ASP A 65 12.44 -4.09 3.42
N PRO A 66 13.60 -4.49 3.97
CA PRO A 66 14.60 -3.56 4.45
C PRO A 66 15.08 -2.66 3.32
N GLY A 67 14.97 -1.33 3.51
CA GLY A 67 15.26 -0.35 2.47
C GLY A 67 14.03 0.22 1.74
N PHE A 68 12.82 -0.31 1.99
CA PHE A 68 11.61 0.17 1.32
C PHE A 68 11.35 1.66 1.60
N GLY A 69 11.33 2.47 0.54
CA GLY A 69 11.22 3.93 0.63
C GLY A 69 12.40 4.62 1.31
N PHE A 70 13.46 3.88 1.66
CA PHE A 70 14.66 4.40 2.29
C PHE A 70 15.69 4.79 1.23
N GLY A 71 16.43 5.88 1.48
CA GLY A 71 17.42 6.38 0.54
C GLY A 71 18.41 7.30 1.23
N ASP A 72 19.22 7.99 0.43
CA ASP A 72 20.26 8.94 0.87
C ASP A 72 19.75 10.28 1.42
N GLY A 73 18.43 10.38 1.66
CA GLY A 73 17.76 11.61 2.06
C GLY A 73 16.97 12.29 0.93
N SER A 74 17.24 11.94 -0.34
CA SER A 74 16.41 12.38 -1.48
C SER A 74 15.04 11.71 -1.52
N VAL A 75 14.95 10.48 -0.98
CA VAL A 75 13.70 9.72 -0.89
C VAL A 75 13.00 10.02 0.44
N LEU A 76 11.87 10.71 0.37
CA LEU A 76 11.05 11.06 1.54
C LEU A 76 10.05 9.96 1.93
N GLY A 77 10.36 8.71 1.57
CA GLY A 77 9.50 7.55 1.76
C GLY A 77 8.51 7.29 0.63
N THR A 78 7.86 6.14 0.74
CA THR A 78 6.95 5.58 -0.25
C THR A 78 5.58 5.40 0.36
N LYS A 79 4.52 5.69 -0.42
CA LYS A 79 3.16 5.41 0.03
C LYS A 79 2.86 3.91 -0.02
N VAL A 80 2.05 3.44 0.91
CA VAL A 80 1.61 2.05 0.97
C VAL A 80 0.39 1.88 0.08
N VAL A 81 0.46 0.99 -0.89
CA VAL A 81 -0.71 0.56 -1.66
C VAL A 81 -1.47 -0.50 -0.87
N MET A 82 -2.78 -0.30 -0.75
CA MET A 82 -3.68 -1.16 0.00
C MET A 82 -4.71 -1.76 -0.93
N GLU A 83 -4.90 -3.05 -0.79
CA GLU A 83 -5.93 -3.80 -1.48
C GLU A 83 -7.11 -3.98 -0.53
N VAL A 84 -8.22 -3.28 -0.77
CA VAL A 84 -9.34 -3.20 0.16
C VAL A 84 -10.57 -3.90 -0.40
N ARG A 85 -11.27 -4.67 0.44
CA ARG A 85 -12.61 -5.19 0.15
C ARG A 85 -13.56 -4.86 1.28
N ALA A 86 -14.74 -4.35 0.95
CA ALA A 86 -15.90 -4.39 1.84
C ALA A 86 -16.59 -5.75 1.69
N ARG A 87 -16.86 -6.45 2.79
CA ARG A 87 -17.43 -7.80 2.76
C ARG A 87 -18.93 -7.80 2.50
N GLU A 88 -19.72 -7.69 3.56
CA GLU A 88 -21.15 -8.01 3.55
C GLU A 88 -22.04 -6.80 3.31
N VAL A 89 -21.62 -5.61 3.77
CA VAL A 89 -22.36 -4.36 3.58
C VAL A 89 -21.43 -3.27 3.03
N PRO A 90 -22.00 -2.23 2.39
CA PRO A 90 -21.20 -1.10 1.95
C PRO A 90 -20.55 -0.37 3.13
N PHE A 91 -19.31 0.07 2.95
CA PHE A 91 -18.54 0.74 3.99
C PHE A 91 -18.08 2.12 3.52
N MET A 92 -18.38 3.17 4.29
CA MET A 92 -17.89 4.52 4.01
C MET A 92 -16.47 4.69 4.55
N VAL A 93 -15.53 5.03 3.66
CA VAL A 93 -14.18 5.46 4.04
C VAL A 93 -14.02 6.96 3.89
N TYR A 94 -13.24 7.58 4.77
CA TYR A 94 -12.93 9.01 4.73
C TYR A 94 -11.44 9.27 4.46
N ASP A 95 -11.11 10.44 3.91
CA ASP A 95 -9.71 10.86 3.83
C ASP A 95 -9.10 10.96 5.24
N GLY A 96 -7.90 10.40 5.41
CA GLY A 96 -7.21 10.36 6.70
C GLY A 96 -7.77 9.35 7.70
N GLN A 97 -8.75 8.52 7.34
CA GLN A 97 -9.20 7.45 8.22
C GLN A 97 -8.09 6.41 8.43
N THR A 98 -7.73 6.19 9.70
CA THR A 98 -6.75 5.15 10.08
C THR A 98 -7.25 3.77 9.65
N SER A 99 -6.46 3.11 8.79
CA SER A 99 -6.86 1.83 8.19
C SER A 99 -5.95 0.66 8.57
N PHE A 100 -4.69 0.92 8.94
CA PHE A 100 -3.72 -0.11 9.32
C PHE A 100 -2.65 0.46 10.27
N LYS A 101 -1.85 -0.42 10.85
CA LYS A 101 -0.61 -0.09 11.58
C LYS A 101 0.57 -0.71 10.84
N VAL A 102 1.75 -0.13 11.03
CA VAL A 102 3.01 -0.71 10.54
C VAL A 102 3.86 -1.07 11.75
N TRP A 103 4.19 -2.34 11.89
CA TRP A 103 5.11 -2.84 12.90
C TRP A 103 6.50 -2.92 12.32
N PHE A 104 7.50 -2.44 13.06
CA PHE A 104 8.90 -2.54 12.67
C PHE A 104 9.58 -3.59 13.52
N GLU A 105 10.26 -4.52 12.87
CA GLU A 105 11.04 -5.55 13.53
C GLU A 105 12.52 -5.40 13.16
N ARG A 106 13.38 -5.41 14.17
CA ARG A 106 14.82 -5.32 13.98
C ARG A 106 15.34 -6.66 13.45
N LEU A 107 16.09 -6.63 12.36
CA LEU A 107 16.73 -7.81 11.80
C LEU A 107 17.92 -8.26 12.65
N ARG A 108 18.31 -9.53 12.53
CA ARG A 108 19.53 -10.06 13.15
C ARG A 108 20.81 -9.39 12.66
N GLY A 109 20.78 -8.85 11.45
CA GLY A 109 21.88 -8.14 10.81
C GLY A 109 21.38 -7.43 9.56
N ARG A 110 22.18 -6.51 9.03
CA ARG A 110 21.85 -5.81 7.77
C ARG A 110 21.95 -6.79 6.60
N PRO A 111 20.95 -6.88 5.71
CA PRO A 111 20.99 -7.80 4.58
C PRO A 111 21.98 -7.33 3.52
N ASP A 112 22.58 -8.28 2.78
CA ASP A 112 23.49 -7.99 1.66
C ASP A 112 22.78 -7.24 0.51
N ARG A 113 21.46 -7.49 0.37
CA ARG A 113 20.59 -6.84 -0.61
C ARG A 113 19.56 -5.99 0.11
N VAL A 114 19.65 -4.68 -0.11
CA VAL A 114 18.73 -3.68 0.43
C VAL A 114 17.78 -3.25 -0.68
N TYR A 115 16.49 -3.18 -0.38
CA TYR A 115 15.47 -2.75 -1.33
C TYR A 115 15.79 -1.33 -1.84
N GLY A 116 15.63 -1.10 -3.15
CA GLY A 116 15.88 0.20 -3.79
C GLY A 116 17.34 0.50 -4.15
N VAL A 117 18.31 -0.31 -3.71
CA VAL A 117 19.73 -0.14 -4.06
C VAL A 117 20.11 -1.07 -5.22
N GLY A 118 20.56 -0.49 -6.35
CA GLY A 118 21.13 -1.24 -7.48
C GLY A 118 20.17 -2.13 -8.28
N LEU A 119 18.88 -2.15 -7.94
CA LEU A 119 17.83 -2.90 -8.64
C LEU A 119 16.79 -1.93 -9.22
N THR A 120 16.18 -2.30 -10.34
CA THR A 120 14.87 -1.78 -10.78
C THR A 120 13.78 -2.23 -9.81
N SER A 121 13.84 -1.73 -8.58
CA SER A 121 12.84 -2.00 -7.54
C SER A 121 11.52 -1.37 -7.96
N SER A 122 10.50 -2.21 -8.12
CA SER A 122 9.24 -1.81 -8.75
C SER A 122 8.47 -0.74 -7.97
N TYR A 123 8.76 -0.57 -6.67
CA TYR A 123 7.93 0.23 -5.77
C TYR A 123 8.66 1.34 -5.00
N GLN A 124 9.94 1.61 -5.26
CA GLN A 124 10.72 2.60 -4.48
C GLN A 124 10.20 4.05 -4.58
N HIS A 125 9.34 4.34 -5.56
CA HIS A 125 8.67 5.63 -5.73
C HIS A 125 7.16 5.48 -5.99
N GLN A 126 6.54 4.42 -5.46
CA GLN A 126 5.16 4.07 -5.79
C GLN A 126 4.18 5.21 -5.44
N THR A 127 3.49 5.71 -6.47
CA THR A 127 2.17 6.35 -6.37
C THR A 127 1.10 5.26 -6.50
N LEU A 128 -0.20 5.57 -6.47
CA LEU A 128 -1.24 4.58 -6.76
C LEU A 128 -0.90 3.85 -8.09
N SER A 129 -0.41 2.61 -7.99
CA SER A 129 0.17 1.88 -9.12
C SER A 129 -0.44 0.49 -9.17
N LEU A 130 -0.88 0.10 -10.36
CA LEU A 130 -1.27 -1.27 -10.63
C LEU A 130 -0.04 -2.18 -10.73
N SER A 131 -0.27 -3.50 -10.70
CA SER A 131 0.81 -4.48 -10.81
C SER A 131 1.59 -4.34 -12.13
N LYS A 132 2.83 -4.86 -12.17
CA LYS A 132 3.73 -4.80 -13.33
C LYS A 132 3.16 -5.39 -14.64
N GLN A 133 2.07 -6.15 -14.55
CA GLN A 133 1.39 -6.77 -15.69
C GLN A 133 0.63 -5.75 -16.54
N PHE A 134 0.27 -4.60 -15.99
CA PHE A 134 -0.42 -3.55 -16.72
C PHE A 134 0.54 -2.63 -17.48
N ARG A 135 0.10 -2.10 -18.62
CA ARG A 135 0.77 -1.01 -19.33
C ARG A 135 0.72 0.24 -18.44
N ARG A 136 1.80 1.03 -18.48
CA ARG A 136 1.91 2.30 -17.77
C ARG A 136 1.43 3.42 -18.68
#